data_AF-A0A419ENT1-F1
#
_entry.id   AF-A0A419ENT1-F1
#
_cell.length_a   1.000
_cell.length_b   1.000
_cell.length_c   1.000
_cell.angle_alpha   90.00
_cell.angle_beta   90.00
_cell.angle_gamma   90.00
#
_symmetry.space_group_name_H-M   'P 1'
#
loop_
_entity.id
_entity.type
_entity.pdbx_description
1 polymer ?
#
loop_
_entity_poly.entity_id
_entity_poly.type
_entity_poly.pdbx_seq_one_letter_code
_entity_poly.pdbx_strand_id
1 'polypeptide(L)'
;MKALNLQIRKLFLFRYFVIGLSFACLIHLSGSCSKDSSSPVGPDNNNNNTDVGKINEGAEAVEAAFLSGDPQQINNILTENAKVVIGDEITNANRNDLIKLGEALKTRELDVYTDSYAEYSYTKDGIKYTIAFARQFDETWKLMRL
;
A
#
# COMPACT_ATOMS: atom_id res chain seq x y z
N MET A 1 -28.66 23.14 54.39
CA MET A 1 -29.29 22.49 53.21
C MET A 1 -28.48 22.54 51.91
N LYS A 2 -27.67 23.58 51.61
CA LYS A 2 -26.91 23.67 50.33
C LYS A 2 -25.75 22.66 50.18
N ALA A 3 -25.08 22.25 51.26
CA ALA A 3 -23.94 21.33 51.20
C ALA A 3 -24.32 19.87 50.87
N LEU A 4 -25.52 19.42 51.29
CA LEU A 4 -26.01 18.06 51.05
C LEU A 4 -26.31 17.81 49.55
N ASN A 5 -26.84 18.84 48.87
CA ASN A 5 -27.14 18.79 47.42
C ASN A 5 -25.89 18.70 46.53
N LEU A 6 -24.75 19.26 46.98
CA LEU A 6 -23.50 19.24 46.22
C LEU A 6 -22.83 17.85 46.28
N GLN A 7 -22.89 17.19 47.44
CA GLN A 7 -22.36 15.84 47.64
C GLN A 7 -23.14 14.79 46.83
N ILE A 8 -24.48 14.90 46.79
CA ILE A 8 -25.34 14.01 46.00
C ILE A 8 -25.10 14.17 44.48
N ARG A 9 -24.88 15.41 43.99
CA ARG A 9 -24.53 15.66 42.58
C ARG A 9 -23.18 15.06 42.18
N LYS A 10 -22.16 15.14 43.04
CA LYS A 10 -20.86 14.52 42.80
C LYS A 10 -20.95 12.99 42.76
N LEU A 11 -21.79 12.39 43.61
CA LEU A 11 -22.04 10.95 43.62
C LEU A 11 -22.76 10.48 42.35
N PHE A 12 -23.71 11.27 41.83
CA PHE A 12 -24.39 10.99 40.57
C PHE A 12 -23.45 11.13 39.35
N LEU A 13 -22.63 12.16 39.31
CA LEU A 13 -21.64 12.36 38.23
C LEU A 13 -20.58 11.26 38.20
N PHE A 14 -20.15 10.78 39.38
CA PHE A 14 -19.24 9.63 39.47
C PHE A 14 -19.85 8.34 38.92
N ARG A 15 -21.16 8.11 39.13
CA ARG A 15 -21.85 6.96 38.54
C ARG A 15 -21.85 6.99 37.01
N TYR A 16 -22.10 8.15 36.40
CA TYR A 16 -22.04 8.29 34.94
C TYR A 16 -20.63 8.12 34.38
N PHE A 17 -19.61 8.56 35.12
CA PHE A 17 -18.21 8.33 34.77
C PHE A 17 -17.85 6.84 34.75
N VAL A 18 -18.26 6.08 35.77
CA VAL A 18 -18.01 4.63 35.84
C VAL A 18 -18.76 3.88 34.73
N ILE A 19 -20.03 4.25 34.47
CA ILE A 19 -20.81 3.63 33.37
C ILE A 19 -20.17 3.93 32.01
N GLY A 20 -19.70 5.16 31.78
CA GLY A 20 -19.00 5.54 30.54
C GLY A 20 -17.70 4.79 30.34
N LEU A 21 -16.90 4.59 31.40
CA LEU A 21 -15.67 3.81 31.35
C LEU A 21 -15.94 2.33 31.05
N SER A 22 -16.99 1.75 31.63
CA SER A 22 -17.39 0.37 31.35
C SER A 22 -17.83 0.17 29.89
N PHE A 23 -18.55 1.12 29.29
CA PHE A 23 -18.91 1.07 27.87
C PHE A 23 -17.70 1.18 26.94
N ALA A 24 -16.72 2.03 27.26
CA ALA A 24 -15.49 2.15 26.47
C ALA A 24 -14.69 0.83 26.44
N CYS A 25 -14.58 0.13 27.58
CA CYS A 25 -13.91 -1.18 27.63
C CYS A 25 -14.61 -2.26 26.78
N LEU A 26 -15.94 -2.22 26.68
CA LEU A 26 -16.68 -3.19 25.86
C LEU A 26 -16.44 -2.98 24.36
N ILE A 27 -16.33 -1.74 23.90
CA ILE A 27 -16.07 -1.42 22.47
C ILE A 27 -14.65 -1.87 22.08
N HIS A 28 -13.68 -1.79 22.99
CA HIS A 28 -12.31 -2.26 22.75
C HIS A 28 -12.16 -3.79 22.70
N LEU A 29 -13.09 -4.56 23.28
CA LEU A 29 -13.05 -6.03 23.23
C LEU A 29 -13.62 -6.62 21.94
N SER A 30 -14.54 -5.92 21.28
CA SER A 30 -15.13 -6.33 19.99
C SER A 30 -14.25 -6.07 18.76
N GLY A 31 -13.10 -5.40 18.93
CA GLY A 31 -12.16 -5.10 17.84
C GLY A 31 -10.97 -6.06 17.71
N SER A 32 -10.86 -7.06 18.59
CA SER A 32 -9.80 -8.05 18.49
C SER A 32 -10.21 -9.13 17.47
N CYS A 33 -9.92 -8.89 16.19
CA CYS A 33 -9.86 -9.96 15.20
C CYS A 33 -8.98 -11.08 15.77
N SER A 34 -9.61 -12.20 16.13
CA SER A 34 -8.91 -13.47 16.23
C SER A 34 -8.17 -13.63 14.91
N LYS A 35 -6.84 -13.63 14.93
CA LYS A 35 -6.06 -14.12 13.79
C LYS A 35 -6.52 -15.56 13.58
N ASP A 36 -7.36 -15.80 12.58
CA ASP A 36 -7.53 -17.15 12.07
C ASP A 36 -6.13 -17.69 11.79
N SER A 37 -5.79 -18.78 12.46
CA SER A 37 -4.49 -19.45 12.34
C SER A 37 -4.30 -20.13 10.98
N SER A 38 -5.14 -19.83 10.00
CA SER A 38 -4.82 -20.06 8.61
C SER A 38 -3.78 -19.03 8.21
N SER A 39 -2.52 -19.44 8.11
CA SER A 39 -1.57 -18.79 7.22
C SER A 39 -2.29 -18.43 5.93
N PRO A 40 -2.14 -17.22 5.38
CA PRO A 40 -2.61 -16.93 4.03
C PRO A 40 -2.12 -18.08 3.16
N VAL A 41 -3.04 -18.73 2.44
CA VAL A 41 -2.65 -19.72 1.43
C VAL A 41 -1.70 -18.94 0.53
N GLY A 42 -0.41 -19.28 0.57
CA GLY A 42 0.56 -18.70 -0.35
C GLY A 42 0.02 -18.89 -1.77
N PRO A 43 0.29 -17.96 -2.71
CA PRO A 43 -0.24 -18.09 -4.06
C PRO A 43 0.06 -19.50 -4.55
N ASP A 44 -1.02 -20.23 -4.81
CA ASP A 44 -0.96 -21.55 -5.38
C ASP A 44 -0.14 -21.38 -6.66
N ASN A 45 0.94 -22.15 -6.81
CA ASN A 45 1.70 -22.25 -8.08
C ASN A 45 0.81 -22.96 -9.12
N ASN A 46 -0.41 -22.46 -9.31
CA ASN A 46 -1.26 -22.80 -10.41
C ASN A 46 -0.51 -22.40 -11.66
N ASN A 47 -0.54 -23.33 -12.59
CA ASN A 47 -0.02 -23.29 -13.95
C ASN A 47 -0.41 -22.00 -14.67
N ASN A 48 0.26 -20.91 -14.32
CA ASN A 48 0.10 -19.60 -14.91
C ASN A 48 0.85 -19.64 -16.24
N ASN A 49 0.12 -19.66 -17.35
CA ASN A 49 0.67 -19.42 -18.69
C ASN A 49 1.04 -17.94 -18.88
N THR A 50 1.42 -17.28 -17.78
CA THR A 50 1.81 -15.88 -17.73
C THR A 50 3.23 -15.78 -18.27
N ASP A 51 3.39 -14.98 -19.31
CA ASP A 51 4.69 -14.70 -19.91
C ASP A 51 5.51 -13.79 -18.98
N VAL A 52 6.35 -14.40 -18.15
CA VAL A 52 7.27 -13.68 -17.24
C VAL A 52 8.23 -12.76 -18.02
N GLY A 53 8.53 -13.08 -19.29
CA GLY A 53 9.32 -12.20 -20.16
C GLY A 53 8.64 -10.85 -20.36
N LYS A 54 7.35 -10.84 -20.73
CA LYS A 54 6.56 -9.62 -20.88
C LYS A 54 6.41 -8.82 -19.57
N ILE A 55 6.32 -9.50 -18.43
CA ILE A 55 6.31 -8.81 -17.13
C ILE A 55 7.64 -8.08 -16.92
N ASN A 56 8.76 -8.77 -17.16
CA ASN A 56 10.09 -8.19 -17.01
C ASN A 56 10.34 -7.03 -17.98
N GLU A 57 9.88 -7.12 -19.23
CA GLU A 57 9.92 -6.02 -20.19
C GLU A 57 9.18 -4.78 -19.67
N GLY A 58 8.00 -4.96 -19.07
CA GLY A 58 7.27 -3.88 -18.41
C GLY A 58 8.03 -3.28 -17.23
N ALA A 59 8.64 -4.13 -16.39
CA ALA A 59 9.43 -3.69 -15.25
C ALA A 59 10.71 -2.92 -15.68
N GLU A 60 11.36 -3.35 -16.76
CA GLU A 60 12.49 -2.65 -17.39
C GLU A 60 12.08 -1.28 -17.96
N ALA A 61 10.91 -1.21 -18.61
CA ALA A 61 10.38 0.06 -19.11
C ALA A 61 10.11 1.06 -17.97
N VAL A 62 9.61 0.57 -16.82
CA VAL A 62 9.41 1.39 -15.63
C VAL A 62 10.74 1.84 -15.04
N GLU A 63 11.71 0.94 -14.88
CA GLU A 63 13.06 1.29 -14.43
C GLU A 63 13.67 2.40 -15.31
N ALA A 64 13.65 2.21 -16.63
CA ALA A 64 14.19 3.17 -17.59
C ALA A 64 13.47 4.53 -17.53
N ALA A 65 12.14 4.54 -17.37
CA ALA A 65 11.37 5.76 -17.21
C ALA A 65 11.79 6.53 -15.95
N PHE A 66 11.97 5.86 -14.81
CA PHE A 66 12.46 6.52 -13.59
C PHE A 66 13.91 7.00 -13.72
N LEU A 67 14.79 6.22 -14.36
CA LEU A 67 16.18 6.60 -14.60
C LEU A 67 16.32 7.82 -15.53
N SER A 68 15.34 8.07 -16.41
CA SER A 68 15.31 9.30 -17.22
C SER A 68 15.15 10.56 -16.35
N GLY A 69 14.46 10.42 -15.22
CA GLY A 69 14.02 11.52 -14.36
C GLY A 69 12.99 12.46 -15.04
N ASP A 70 12.37 12.03 -16.14
CA ASP A 70 11.36 12.77 -16.89
C ASP A 70 9.94 12.36 -16.42
N PRO A 71 9.20 13.24 -15.73
CA PRO A 71 7.86 12.93 -15.26
C PRO A 71 6.89 12.54 -16.37
N GLN A 72 7.07 13.04 -17.61
CA GLN A 72 6.20 12.69 -18.72
C GLN A 72 6.40 11.22 -19.13
N GLN A 73 7.64 10.74 -19.17
CA GLN A 73 7.94 9.34 -19.46
C GLN A 73 7.41 8.41 -18.38
N ILE A 74 7.55 8.81 -17.11
CA ILE A 74 6.99 8.05 -15.98
C ILE A 74 5.47 8.01 -16.07
N ASN A 75 4.80 9.14 -16.33
CA ASN A 75 3.35 9.15 -16.47
C ASN A 75 2.85 8.22 -17.59
N ASN A 76 3.60 8.05 -18.68
CA ASN A 76 3.20 7.16 -19.78
C ASN A 76 3.19 5.67 -19.40
N ILE A 77 4.02 5.27 -18.44
CA ILE A 77 4.12 3.88 -17.95
C ILE A 77 3.16 3.59 -16.77
N LEU A 78 2.47 4.60 -16.26
CA LEU A 78 1.43 4.43 -15.25
C LEU A 78 0.14 3.89 -15.88
N THR A 79 -0.58 3.07 -15.13
CA THR A 79 -2.01 2.81 -15.41
C THR A 79 -2.82 4.10 -15.27
N GLU A 80 -3.98 4.19 -15.92
CA GLU A 80 -4.84 5.38 -15.82
C GLU A 80 -5.24 5.68 -14.36
N ASN A 81 -5.53 4.64 -13.57
CA ASN A 81 -5.83 4.81 -12.15
C ASN A 81 -4.61 5.34 -11.38
N ALA A 82 -3.41 4.82 -11.65
CA ALA A 82 -2.20 5.31 -10.99
C ALA A 82 -1.89 6.76 -11.37
N LYS A 83 -2.13 7.19 -12.61
CA LYS A 83 -1.98 8.61 -13.00
C LYS A 83 -2.87 9.52 -12.15
N VAL A 84 -4.10 9.10 -11.86
CA VAL A 84 -5.02 9.88 -11.01
C VAL A 84 -4.53 9.96 -9.56
N VAL A 85 -3.96 8.88 -9.03
CA VAL A 85 -3.55 8.80 -7.62
C VAL A 85 -2.19 9.44 -7.36
N ILE A 86 -1.19 9.16 -8.20
CA ILE A 86 0.21 9.56 -7.99
C ILE A 86 0.78 10.45 -9.10
N GLY A 87 0.03 10.73 -10.17
CA GLY A 87 0.56 11.49 -11.32
C GLY A 87 0.98 12.92 -10.96
N ASP A 88 0.24 13.58 -10.07
CA ASP A 88 0.61 14.92 -9.57
C ASP A 88 1.88 14.86 -8.72
N GLU A 89 2.04 13.82 -7.89
CA GLU A 89 3.25 13.61 -7.09
C GLU A 89 4.46 13.39 -7.99
N ILE A 90 4.33 12.57 -9.05
CA ILE A 90 5.39 12.34 -10.04
C ILE A 90 5.74 13.63 -10.79
N THR A 91 4.73 14.39 -11.23
CA THR A 91 4.93 15.67 -11.95
C THR A 91 5.70 16.69 -11.11
N ASN A 92 5.45 16.72 -9.80
CA ASN A 92 6.05 17.69 -8.89
C ASN A 92 7.30 17.15 -8.16
N ALA A 93 7.67 15.88 -8.37
CA ALA A 93 8.80 15.26 -7.71
C ALA A 93 10.13 15.87 -8.16
N ASN A 94 11.12 15.86 -7.27
CA ASN A 94 12.47 16.23 -7.64
C ASN A 94 13.05 15.19 -8.60
N ARG A 95 13.62 15.65 -9.73
CA ARG A 95 14.26 14.80 -10.73
C ARG A 95 15.25 13.80 -10.13
N ASN A 96 16.09 14.22 -9.18
CA ASN A 96 17.08 13.34 -8.57
C ASN A 96 16.43 12.24 -7.73
N ASP A 97 15.28 12.50 -7.11
CA ASP A 97 14.59 11.50 -6.31
C ASP A 97 13.88 10.46 -7.19
N LEU A 98 13.40 10.87 -8.37
CA LEU A 98 12.91 9.96 -9.42
C LEU A 98 14.04 9.04 -9.92
N ILE A 99 15.21 9.61 -10.23
CA ILE A 99 16.37 8.82 -10.66
C ILE A 99 16.82 7.85 -9.57
N LYS A 100 16.89 8.28 -8.30
CA LYS A 100 17.22 7.39 -7.17
C LYS A 100 16.23 6.23 -7.04
N LEU A 101 14.95 6.45 -7.33
CA LEU A 101 13.98 5.36 -7.36
C LEU A 101 14.29 4.40 -8.51
N GLY A 102 14.59 4.90 -9.71
CA GLY A 102 15.05 4.08 -10.83
C GLY A 102 16.29 3.24 -10.51
N GLU A 103 17.28 3.82 -9.84
CA GLU A 103 18.46 3.10 -9.35
C GLU A 103 18.12 2.02 -8.32
N ALA A 104 17.17 2.29 -7.41
CA ALA A 104 16.70 1.29 -6.45
C ALA A 104 15.97 0.12 -7.14
N LEU A 105 15.22 0.39 -8.22
CA LEU A 105 14.49 -0.62 -8.99
C LEU A 105 15.41 -1.62 -9.73
N LYS A 106 16.72 -1.33 -9.88
CA LYS A 106 17.70 -2.32 -10.37
C LYS A 106 17.87 -3.53 -9.46
N THR A 107 17.50 -3.38 -8.19
CA THR A 107 17.55 -4.46 -7.18
C THR A 107 16.26 -5.27 -7.12
N ARG A 108 15.36 -5.10 -8.09
CA ARG A 108 14.04 -5.70 -8.03
C ARG A 108 14.07 -7.22 -8.15
N GLU A 109 13.19 -7.87 -7.41
CA GLU A 109 12.95 -9.32 -7.46
C GLU A 109 11.45 -9.56 -7.61
N LEU A 110 11.06 -10.42 -8.55
CA LEU A 110 9.65 -10.76 -8.78
C LEU A 110 9.15 -11.66 -7.63
N ASP A 111 8.18 -11.18 -6.85
CA ASP A 111 7.65 -11.90 -5.70
C ASP A 111 6.36 -12.67 -6.03
N VAL A 112 5.42 -12.01 -6.71
CA VAL A 112 4.09 -12.55 -7.00
C VAL A 112 3.72 -12.22 -8.44
N TYR A 113 3.12 -13.17 -9.16
CA TYR A 113 2.54 -12.90 -10.48
C TYR A 113 1.36 -13.80 -10.79
N THR A 114 0.46 -13.26 -11.61
CA THR A 114 -0.72 -13.89 -12.21
C THR A 114 -0.85 -13.39 -13.64
N ASP A 115 -1.85 -13.87 -14.39
CA ASP A 115 -2.10 -13.42 -15.77
C ASP A 115 -2.37 -11.91 -15.92
N SER A 116 -2.71 -11.21 -14.83
CA SER A 116 -3.09 -9.79 -14.86
C SER A 116 -2.39 -8.89 -13.85
N TYR A 117 -1.61 -9.46 -12.92
CA TYR A 117 -0.98 -8.74 -11.82
C TYR A 117 0.42 -9.27 -11.56
N ALA A 118 1.36 -8.39 -11.26
CA ALA A 118 2.70 -8.75 -10.80
C ALA A 118 3.17 -7.79 -9.71
N GLU A 119 3.91 -8.30 -8.74
CA GLU A 119 4.53 -7.53 -7.67
C GLU A 119 6.01 -7.86 -7.61
N TYR A 120 6.83 -6.82 -7.63
CA TYR A 120 8.26 -6.91 -7.38
C TYR A 120 8.56 -6.28 -6.03
N SER A 121 9.57 -6.80 -5.34
CA SER A 121 10.19 -6.09 -4.24
C SER A 121 11.51 -5.48 -4.67
N TYR A 122 11.89 -4.36 -4.05
CA TYR A 122 13.17 -3.70 -4.30
C TYR A 122 13.69 -3.08 -2.99
N THR A 123 14.98 -2.80 -2.92
CA THR A 123 15.61 -2.21 -1.72
C THR A 123 16.01 -0.77 -1.99
N LYS A 124 15.62 0.15 -1.09
CA LYS A 124 16.06 1.54 -1.08
C LYS A 124 16.44 1.92 0.34
N ASP A 125 17.65 2.44 0.52
CA ASP A 125 18.18 2.86 1.83
C ASP A 125 18.12 1.75 2.91
N GLY A 126 18.31 0.50 2.48
CA GLY A 126 18.26 -0.69 3.36
C GLY A 126 16.85 -1.15 3.75
N ILE A 127 15.81 -0.50 3.22
CA ILE A 127 14.41 -0.87 3.46
C ILE A 127 13.86 -1.55 2.20
N LYS A 128 13.17 -2.68 2.40
CA LYS A 128 12.49 -3.44 1.33
C LYS A 128 11.10 -2.83 1.09
N TYR A 129 10.83 -2.46 -0.15
CA TYR A 129 9.55 -1.93 -0.63
C TYR A 129 8.98 -2.86 -1.70
N THR A 130 7.72 -2.65 -2.08
CA THR A 130 7.10 -3.39 -3.19
C THR A 130 6.43 -2.46 -4.18
N ILE A 131 6.54 -2.82 -5.46
CA ILE A 131 5.98 -2.10 -6.61
C ILE A 131 5.10 -3.08 -7.39
N ALA A 132 3.92 -2.63 -7.79
CA ALA A 132 2.94 -3.50 -8.44
C ALA A 132 2.64 -3.07 -9.86
N PHE A 133 2.40 -4.04 -10.72
CA PHE A 133 2.13 -3.91 -12.14
C PHE A 133 0.82 -4.60 -12.48
N ALA A 134 0.10 -4.03 -13.45
CA ALA A 134 -1.10 -4.63 -14.01
C ALA A 134 -0.95 -4.82 -15.52
N ARG A 135 -1.43 -5.95 -16.02
CA ARG A 135 -1.54 -6.18 -17.46
C ARG A 135 -2.69 -5.34 -18.02
N GLN A 136 -2.41 -4.60 -19.08
CA GLN A 136 -3.38 -3.79 -19.79
C GLN A 136 -4.09 -4.61 -20.89
N PHE A 137 -5.15 -4.06 -21.46
CA PHE A 137 -5.91 -4.71 -22.54
C PHE A 137 -5.06 -4.97 -23.80
N ASP A 138 -4.06 -4.11 -24.06
CA ASP A 138 -3.08 -4.26 -25.15
C ASP A 138 -1.92 -5.22 -24.81
N GLU A 139 -2.07 -5.99 -23.73
CA GLU A 139 -1.07 -6.90 -23.16
C GLU A 139 0.21 -6.26 -22.61
N THR A 140 0.32 -4.93 -22.60
CA THR A 140 1.44 -4.24 -21.96
C THR A 140 1.34 -4.33 -20.44
N TRP A 141 2.47 -4.29 -19.76
CA TRP A 141 2.54 -4.24 -18.30
C TRP A 141 2.85 -2.83 -17.86
N LYS A 142 1.98 -2.25 -17.02
CA LYS A 142 2.08 -0.88 -16.54
C LYS A 142 2.10 -0.80 -15.03
N LEU A 143 2.76 0.22 -14.52
CA LEU A 143 2.88 0.50 -13.09
C LEU A 143 1.52 0.92 -12.51
N MET A 144 1.06 0.20 -11.49
CA MET A 144 -0.19 0.51 -10.79
C MET A 144 0.01 1.05 -9.36
N ARG A 145 1.13 0.72 -8.71
CA ARG A 145 1.44 1.15 -7.34
C ARG A 145 2.94 1.23 -7.11
N LEU A 146 3.39 2.31 -6.47
CA LEU A 146 4.75 2.51 -5.93
C LEU A 146 4.82 2.18 -4.44
#